data_AF-A0A2V7F2I9-F1
#
_entry.id   AF-A0A2V7F2I9-F1
#
_cell.length_a   1.000
_cell.length_b   1.000
_cell.length_c   1.000
_cell.angle_alpha   90.00
_cell.angle_beta   90.00
_cell.angle_gamma   90.00
#
_symmetry.space_group_name_H-M   'P 1'
#
loop_
_entity.id
_entity.type
_entity.pdbx_description
1 polymer ?
#
loop_
_entity_poly.entity_id
_entity_poly.type
_entity_poly.pdbx_seq_one_letter_code
_entity_poly.pdbx_strand_id
1 'polypeptide(L)'
;NAVTLEQRANLRIATTHGIRLAAQIIDTVYNAAGATAAYDGNLIQRHFQDIHVITQHLQGRLAHYELAGRYWLGLPIDQARL
;
A
#
# COMPACT_ATOMS: atom_id res chain seq x y z
N ASN A 1 21.54 -13.99 11.99
CA ASN A 1 21.21 -12.56 12.05
C ASN A 1 19.71 -12.39 12.11
N ALA A 2 19.18 -11.83 13.20
CA ALA A 2 17.75 -11.54 13.36
C ALA A 2 17.43 -10.16 12.76
N VAL A 3 16.22 -9.99 12.20
CA VAL A 3 15.74 -8.71 11.65
C VAL A 3 15.46 -7.74 12.80
N THR A 4 16.07 -6.55 12.76
CA THR A 4 15.91 -5.54 13.83
C THR A 4 14.51 -4.92 13.79
N LEU A 5 14.09 -4.29 14.90
CA LEU A 5 12.83 -3.54 14.96
C LEU A 5 12.78 -2.43 13.91
N GLU A 6 13.88 -1.72 13.72
CA GLU A 6 14.00 -0.66 12.72
C GLU A 6 13.80 -1.19 11.30
N GLN A 7 14.42 -2.31 10.97
CA GLN A 7 14.27 -2.95 9.66
C GLN A 7 12.80 -3.35 9.42
N ARG A 8 12.10 -3.85 10.45
CA ARG A 8 10.67 -4.18 10.35
C ARG A 8 9.81 -2.93 10.17
N ALA A 9 10.07 -1.86 10.92
CA ALA A 9 9.37 -0.58 10.77
C ALA A 9 9.51 -0.02 9.35
N ASN A 10 10.74 0.00 8.82
CA ASN A 10 11.04 0.46 7.47
C ASN A 10 10.33 -0.39 6.41
N LEU A 11 10.35 -1.72 6.56
CA LEU A 11 9.67 -2.60 5.61
C LEU A 11 8.15 -2.40 5.65
N ARG A 12 7.57 -2.32 6.85
CA ARG A 12 6.12 -2.13 7.06
C ARG A 12 5.61 -0.87 6.36
N ILE A 13 6.31 0.25 6.54
CA ILE A 13 5.91 1.52 5.94
C ILE A 13 6.16 1.53 4.44
N ALA A 14 7.29 0.99 3.97
CA ALA A 14 7.61 0.91 2.55
C ALA A 14 6.59 0.07 1.78
N THR A 15 6.20 -1.09 2.31
CA THR A 15 5.18 -1.95 1.67
C THR A 15 3.82 -1.26 1.62
N THR A 16 3.37 -0.68 2.74
CA THR A 16 2.07 0.02 2.78
C THR A 16 2.06 1.22 1.83
N HIS A 17 3.13 2.01 1.83
CA HIS A 17 3.29 3.15 0.96
C HIS A 17 3.30 2.74 -0.52
N GLY A 18 4.07 1.71 -0.88
CA GLY A 18 4.12 1.20 -2.26
C GLY A 18 2.76 0.77 -2.79
N ILE A 19 1.97 0.04 -2.01
CA ILE A 19 0.60 -0.36 -2.40
C ILE A 19 -0.29 0.87 -2.61
N ARG A 20 -0.26 1.83 -1.68
CA ARG A 20 -1.12 3.02 -1.74
C ARG A 20 -0.72 3.97 -2.85
N LEU A 21 0.57 4.14 -3.09
CA LEU A 21 1.08 4.94 -4.21
C LEU A 21 0.72 4.30 -5.54
N ALA A 22 0.85 2.98 -5.68
CA ALA A 22 0.45 2.28 -6.90
C ALA A 22 -1.06 2.44 -7.20
N ALA A 23 -1.91 2.43 -6.18
CA ALA A 23 -3.34 2.70 -6.35
C ALA A 23 -3.57 4.15 -6.84
N GLN A 24 -2.92 5.15 -6.23
CA GLN A 24 -3.02 6.53 -6.70
C GLN A 24 -2.53 6.71 -8.16
N ILE A 25 -1.47 5.99 -8.54
CA ILE A 25 -0.95 5.99 -9.91
C ILE A 25 -1.99 5.37 -10.86
N ILE A 26 -2.60 4.23 -10.52
CA ILE A 26 -3.61 3.64 -11.41
C ILE A 26 -4.82 4.54 -11.57
N ASP A 27 -5.25 5.22 -10.50
CA ASP A 27 -6.40 6.12 -10.54
C ASP A 27 -6.12 7.27 -11.51
N THR A 28 -4.90 7.80 -11.46
CA THR A 28 -4.44 8.85 -12.37
C THR A 28 -4.43 8.36 -13.81
N VAL A 29 -3.90 7.16 -14.06
CA VAL A 29 -3.85 6.57 -15.41
C VAL A 29 -5.25 6.25 -15.94
N TYR A 30 -6.13 5.67 -15.13
CA TYR A 30 -7.50 5.33 -15.48
C TYR A 30 -8.28 6.58 -15.89
N ASN A 31 -8.17 7.67 -15.12
CA ASN A 31 -8.81 8.96 -15.43
C ASN A 31 -8.30 9.59 -16.73
N ALA A 32 -7.03 9.37 -17.08
CA ALA A 32 -6.43 9.88 -18.31
C ALA A 32 -6.70 9.01 -19.56
N ALA A 33 -7.06 7.73 -19.38
CA ALA A 33 -7.16 6.76 -20.48
C ALA A 33 -8.45 6.89 -21.32
N GLY A 34 -9.44 7.65 -20.85
CA GLY A 34 -10.72 7.85 -21.54
C GLY A 34 -11.67 6.64 -21.47
N ALA A 35 -12.83 6.74 -22.12
CA ALA A 35 -13.93 5.80 -21.93
C ALA A 35 -13.62 4.33 -22.30
N THR A 36 -12.68 4.09 -23.23
CA THR A 36 -12.30 2.74 -23.66
C THR A 36 -11.57 1.95 -22.56
N ALA A 37 -11.06 2.63 -21.52
CA ALA A 37 -10.45 2.01 -20.36
C ALA A 37 -11.44 1.15 -19.55
N ALA A 38 -12.75 1.40 -19.65
CA ALA A 38 -13.76 0.64 -18.90
C ALA A 38 -14.20 -0.66 -19.59
N TYR A 39 -13.79 -0.90 -20.84
CA TYR A 39 -14.19 -2.09 -21.59
C TYR A 39 -13.46 -3.35 -21.13
N ASP A 40 -14.16 -4.47 -21.21
CA ASP A 40 -13.56 -5.78 -20.97
C ASP A 40 -12.42 -6.03 -21.96
N GLY A 41 -11.36 -6.67 -21.47
CA GLY A 41 -10.11 -6.89 -22.22
C GLY A 41 -9.13 -5.70 -22.23
N ASN A 42 -9.53 -4.50 -21.79
CA ASN A 42 -8.56 -3.41 -21.61
C ASN A 42 -7.69 -3.66 -20.36
N LEU A 43 -6.36 -3.63 -20.51
CA LEU A 43 -5.42 -3.88 -19.42
C LEU A 43 -5.55 -2.86 -18.28
N ILE A 44 -5.93 -1.61 -18.58
CA ILE A 44 -6.12 -0.57 -17.56
C ILE A 44 -7.27 -0.93 -16.62
N GLN A 45 -8.38 -1.49 -17.14
CA GLN A 45 -9.49 -1.97 -16.30
C GLN A 45 -9.03 -3.05 -15.33
N ARG A 46 -8.28 -4.03 -15.84
CA ARG A 46 -7.76 -5.14 -15.02
C ARG A 46 -6.84 -4.62 -13.93
N HIS A 47 -5.87 -3.78 -14.27
CA HIS A 47 -4.94 -3.21 -13.30
C HIS A 47 -5.64 -2.33 -12.26
N PHE A 48 -6.66 -1.57 -12.67
CA PHE A 48 -7.50 -0.80 -11.76
C PHE A 48 -8.16 -1.71 -10.72
N GLN A 49 -8.78 -2.81 -11.15
CA GLN A 49 -9.42 -3.76 -10.24
C GLN A 49 -8.40 -4.45 -9.32
N ASP A 50 -7.31 -4.96 -9.88
CA ASP A 50 -6.30 -5.73 -9.15
C ASP A 50 -5.64 -4.90 -8.04
N ILE A 51 -5.26 -3.64 -8.33
CA ILE A 51 -4.61 -2.82 -7.31
C ILE A 51 -5.59 -2.44 -6.18
N HIS A 52 -6.88 -2.24 -6.50
CA HIS A 52 -7.89 -1.98 -5.48
C HIS A 52 -8.12 -3.20 -4.59
N VAL A 53 -8.02 -4.43 -5.11
CA VAL A 53 -8.04 -5.65 -4.29
C VAL A 53 -6.84 -5.71 -3.35
N ILE A 54 -5.61 -5.50 -3.82
CA ILE A 54 -4.42 -5.55 -2.94
C ILE A 54 -4.44 -4.45 -1.88
N THR A 55 -5.10 -3.30 -2.14
CA THR A 55 -5.27 -2.28 -1.11
C THR A 55 -6.10 -2.76 0.10
N GLN A 56 -6.89 -3.82 -0.04
CA GLN A 56 -7.66 -4.43 1.05
C GLN A 56 -6.87 -5.47 1.83
N HIS A 57 -5.71 -5.90 1.31
CA HIS A 57 -4.85 -6.86 1.99
C HIS A 57 -4.29 -6.26 3.30
N LEU A 58 -3.97 -7.13 4.27
CA LEU A 58 -3.41 -6.73 5.56
C LEU A 58 -2.22 -5.76 5.41
N GLN A 59 -1.34 -6.03 4.43
CA GLN A 59 -0.15 -5.23 4.14
C GLN A 59 -0.46 -3.80 3.65
N GLY A 60 -1.65 -3.58 3.08
CA GLY A 60 -2.08 -2.27 2.59
C GLY A 60 -2.76 -1.39 3.65
N ARG A 61 -2.99 -1.87 4.88
CA ARG A 61 -3.79 -1.14 5.88
C ARG A 61 -3.15 0.19 6.28
N LEU A 62 -3.95 1.26 6.24
CA LEU A 62 -3.49 2.61 6.62
C LEU A 62 -3.03 2.71 8.08
N ALA A 63 -3.49 1.83 8.96
CA ALA A 63 -3.03 1.74 10.35
C ALA A 63 -1.50 1.51 10.49
N HIS A 64 -0.83 1.04 9.44
CA HIS A 64 0.63 0.89 9.44
C HIS A 64 1.37 2.23 9.44
N TYR A 65 0.78 3.31 8.92
CA TYR A 65 1.36 4.64 9.02
C TYR A 65 1.47 5.08 10.48
N GLU A 66 0.39 4.88 11.25
CA GLU A 66 0.39 5.17 12.69
C GLU A 66 1.38 4.27 13.43
N LEU A 67 1.36 2.96 13.19
CA LEU A 67 2.24 2.01 13.86
C LEU A 67 3.74 2.34 13.65
N ALA A 68 4.13 2.61 12.40
CA ALA A 68 5.50 3.02 12.07
C ALA A 68 5.83 4.41 12.64
N GLY A 69 4.89 5.35 12.60
CA GLY A 69 5.07 6.67 13.20
C GLY A 69 5.31 6.61 14.71
N ARG A 70 4.55 5.78 15.43
CA ARG A 70 4.74 5.54 16.87
C ARG A 70 6.12 4.98 17.19
N TYR A 71 6.62 4.05 16.37
CA TYR A 71 8.00 3.54 16.50
C TYR A 71 9.02 4.68 16.44
N TRP A 72 8.96 5.53 15.41
CA TRP A 72 9.90 6.64 15.21
C TRP A 72 9.78 7.75 16.26
N LEU A 73 8.60 7.92 16.85
CA LEU A 73 8.35 8.86 17.94
C LEU A 73 8.70 8.30 19.33
N GLY A 74 9.20 7.06 19.43
CA GLY A 74 9.51 6.43 20.71
C GLY A 74 8.27 6.10 21.56
N LEU A 75 7.09 6.02 20.94
CA LEU A 75 5.85 5.69 21.62
C LEU A 75 5.67 4.17 21.76
N PRO A 76 4.89 3.70 22.74
CA PRO A 76 4.59 2.27 22.88
C PRO A 76 3.91 1.71 21.63
N ILE A 77 4.37 0.55 21.18
CA ILE A 77 3.83 -0.20 20.05
C ILE A 77 3.71 -1.69 20.38
N ASP A 78 2.82 -2.38 19.68
CA ASP A 78 2.81 -3.84 19.63
C ASP A 78 3.87 -4.32 18.63
N GLN A 79 5.00 -4.81 19.13
CA GLN A 79 6.12 -5.25 18.31
C GLN A 79 5.81 -6.49 17.44
N ALA A 80 4.77 -7.27 17.79
CA ALA A 80 4.34 -8.41 16.99
C ALA A 80 3.55 -7.96 15.75
N ARG A 81 3.00 -6.73 15.76
CA ARG A 81 2.28 -6.13 14.63
C ARG A 81 3.17 -5.33 13.70
N LEU A 82 4.40 -5.03 14.12
CA LEU A 82 5.43 -4.33 13.34
C LEU A 82 6.17 -5.28 12.41
#